data_AF-A0A818EIH8-F1
#
_entry.id   AF-A0A818EIH8-F1
#
_cell.length_a   1.000
_cell.length_b   1.000
_cell.length_c   1.000
_cell.angle_alpha   90.00
_cell.angle_beta   90.00
_cell.angle_gamma   90.00
#
_symmetry.space_group_name_H-M   'P 1'
#
loop_
_entity.id
_entity.type
_entity.pdbx_description
1 polymer ?
#
loop_
_entity_poly.entity_id
_entity_poly.type
_entity_poly.pdbx_seq_one_letter_code
_entity_poly.pdbx_strand_id
1 'polypeptide(L)'
;KMARATVNEFIYFIKIIDDKSERYYVKSTIDEQNNTILIHLTNCKYSWVGILNEEQIRVLAKKFPSESNDSFYSHTQRAFSKGNTTKIDGRTYVFTCKNLEHNRLEFVWKEKVEALNSLKIIGSIELQERPNEEVLNKIMDYTIDEMQILRSENEQKIDEIQRSSSQLNKALEAVKRTVDLKEQLESDLYRKVN
;
A
#
# COMPACT_ATOMS: atom_id res chain seq x y z
N LYS A 1 14.33 -0.89 -24.83
CA LYS A 1 13.23 -0.76 -23.86
C LYS A 1 13.84 -0.46 -22.51
N MET A 2 13.94 0.82 -22.12
CA MET A 2 14.41 1.20 -20.79
C MET A 2 13.31 0.84 -19.78
N ALA A 3 13.62 0.04 -18.77
CA ALA A 3 12.73 -0.24 -17.67
C ALA A 3 12.48 1.08 -16.92
N ARG A 4 11.22 1.50 -16.79
CA ARG A 4 10.85 2.62 -15.91
C ARG A 4 11.34 2.30 -14.50
N ALA A 5 11.96 3.26 -13.83
CA ALA A 5 12.23 3.17 -12.40
C ALA A 5 10.90 3.07 -11.67
N THR A 6 10.67 1.94 -11.00
CA THR A 6 9.49 1.75 -10.15
C THR A 6 9.83 2.34 -8.78
N VAL A 7 9.63 3.65 -8.65
CA VAL A 7 9.64 4.31 -7.35
C VAL A 7 8.21 4.25 -6.82
N ASN A 8 8.02 3.55 -5.70
CA ASN A 8 6.73 3.41 -5.05
C ASN A 8 6.71 4.23 -3.77
N GLU A 9 5.67 5.02 -3.58
CA GLU A 9 5.48 5.85 -2.38
C GLU A 9 4.26 5.37 -1.60
N PHE A 10 4.37 5.38 -0.27
CA PHE A 10 3.29 4.96 0.61
C PHE A 10 3.20 5.93 1.78
N ILE A 11 1.97 6.32 2.12
CA ILE A 11 1.67 7.07 3.34
C ILE A 11 0.67 6.29 4.17
N TYR A 12 1.00 6.08 5.43
CA TYR A 12 0.13 5.39 6.38
C TYR A 12 0.38 5.90 7.79
N PHE A 13 -0.64 5.81 8.64
CA PHE A 13 -0.45 6.06 10.05
C PHE A 13 -0.07 4.76 10.76
N ILE A 14 0.74 4.89 11.79
CA ILE A 14 1.13 3.81 12.68
C ILE A 14 0.78 4.18 14.11
N LYS A 15 0.53 3.15 14.93
CA LYS A 15 0.53 3.27 16.39
C LYS A 15 1.82 2.65 16.89
N ILE A 16 2.61 3.43 17.62
CA ILE A 16 3.81 2.93 18.28
C ILE A 16 3.35 2.16 19.53
N ILE A 17 3.86 0.95 19.75
CA ILE A 17 3.42 0.15 20.91
C ILE A 17 3.76 0.85 22.24
N ASP A 18 4.94 1.46 22.28
CA ASP A 18 5.53 2.07 23.49
C ASP A 18 5.00 3.48 23.76
N ASP A 19 4.41 4.12 22.75
CA ASP A 19 3.71 5.41 22.85
C ASP A 19 2.31 5.28 22.24
N LYS A 20 1.37 4.85 23.09
CA LYS A 20 -0.04 4.69 22.69
C LYS A 20 -0.81 6.01 22.67
N SER A 21 -0.22 7.09 23.18
CA SER A 21 -0.88 8.40 23.30
C SER A 21 -0.82 9.20 22.01
N GLU A 22 0.22 9.04 21.21
CA GLU A 22 0.41 9.80 19.97
C GLU A 22 0.26 8.93 18.71
N ARG A 23 -0.32 9.52 17.67
CA ARG A 23 -0.37 8.92 16.33
C ARG A 23 0.84 9.40 15.55
N TYR A 24 1.48 8.47 14.86
CA TYR A 24 2.61 8.77 14.00
C TYR A 24 2.20 8.51 12.55
N TYR A 25 2.68 9.36 11.65
CA TYR A 25 2.54 9.21 10.22
C TYR A 25 3.88 8.79 9.64
N VAL A 26 3.85 7.81 8.76
CA VAL A 26 5.01 7.35 8.01
C VAL A 26 4.77 7.59 6.53
N LYS A 27 5.72 8.26 5.88
CA LYS A 27 5.87 8.25 4.42
C LYS A 27 7.11 7.43 4.08
N SER A 28 6.92 6.37 3.34
CA SER A 28 8.01 5.56 2.78
C SER A 28 8.09 5.77 1.28
N THR A 29 9.31 5.88 0.77
CA THR A 29 9.60 5.90 -0.67
C THR A 29 10.55 4.75 -0.95
N ILE A 30 10.09 3.76 -1.72
CA ILE A 30 10.81 2.54 -2.07
C ILE A 30 11.30 2.68 -3.51
N ASP A 31 12.61 2.68 -3.69
CA ASP A 31 13.26 2.64 -5.00
C ASP A 31 13.83 1.23 -5.22
N GLU A 32 13.11 0.45 -6.03
CA GLU A 32 13.45 -0.94 -6.36
C GLU A 32 14.71 -1.06 -7.22
N GLN A 33 15.07 -0.03 -7.98
CA GLN A 33 16.27 -0.09 -8.83
C GLN A 33 17.54 0.07 -8.01
N ASN A 34 17.51 0.98 -7.04
CA ASN A 34 18.65 1.27 -6.18
C ASN A 34 18.63 0.50 -4.86
N ASN A 35 17.63 -0.38 -4.64
CA ASN A 35 17.39 -1.07 -3.39
C ASN A 35 17.41 -0.11 -2.18
N THR A 36 16.75 1.03 -2.31
CA THR A 36 16.69 2.03 -1.23
C THR A 36 15.28 2.23 -0.69
N ILE A 37 15.19 2.52 0.60
CA ILE A 37 13.94 2.87 1.27
C ILE A 37 14.19 4.13 2.09
N LEU A 38 13.57 5.22 1.66
CA LEU A 38 13.54 6.49 2.40
C LEU A 38 12.33 6.48 3.33
N ILE A 39 12.54 6.84 4.59
CA ILE A 39 11.52 6.83 5.64
C ILE A 39 11.44 8.23 6.24
N HIS A 40 10.24 8.79 6.20
CA HIS A 40 9.85 9.99 6.93
C HIS A 40 8.85 9.60 8.01
N LEU A 41 9.14 9.97 9.25
CA LEU A 41 8.28 9.75 10.41
C LEU A 41 7.91 11.10 11.02
N THR A 42 6.65 11.32 11.37
CA THR A 42 6.21 12.53 12.08
C THR A 42 5.08 12.24 13.06
N ASN A 43 5.06 12.94 14.19
CA ASN A 43 3.90 13.02 15.10
C ASN A 43 3.19 14.38 15.01
N CYS A 44 3.40 15.10 13.91
CA CYS A 44 2.96 16.48 13.67
C CYS A 44 3.61 17.56 14.55
N LYS A 45 4.40 17.19 15.57
CA LYS A 45 5.20 18.14 16.37
C LYS A 45 6.67 18.09 15.97
N TYR A 46 7.18 16.88 15.81
CA TYR A 46 8.55 16.55 15.45
C TYR A 46 8.54 15.63 14.23
N SER A 47 9.64 15.67 13.48
CA SER A 47 9.82 14.83 12.31
C SER A 47 11.22 14.22 12.28
N TRP A 48 11.30 12.99 11.79
CA TRP A 48 12.55 12.25 11.66
C TRP A 48 12.66 11.62 10.27
N VAL A 49 13.88 11.56 9.75
CA VAL A 49 14.17 11.02 8.43
C VAL A 49 15.32 10.03 8.50
N GLY A 50 15.19 8.93 7.77
CA GLY A 50 16.25 7.95 7.61
C GLY A 50 16.19 7.29 6.25
N ILE A 51 17.32 6.79 5.79
CA ILE A 51 17.46 6.06 4.53
C ILE A 51 18.03 4.69 4.86
N LEU A 52 17.41 3.65 4.33
CA LEU A 52 17.99 2.32 4.20
C LEU A 52 18.52 2.17 2.79
N ASN A 53 19.84 2.12 2.65
CA ASN A 53 20.52 1.78 1.40
C ASN A 53 20.90 0.30 1.36
N GLU A 54 21.36 -0.16 0.21
CA GLU A 54 21.72 -1.56 -0.01
C GLU A 54 22.76 -2.08 1.01
N GLU A 55 23.76 -1.26 1.36
CA GLU A 55 24.78 -1.64 2.33
C GLU A 55 24.17 -1.86 3.73
N GLN A 56 23.33 -0.94 4.19
CA GLN A 56 22.63 -1.05 5.47
C GLN A 56 21.70 -2.25 5.49
N ILE A 57 20.99 -2.53 4.40
CA ILE A 57 20.15 -3.72 4.24
C ILE A 57 20.99 -4.99 4.40
N ARG A 58 22.15 -5.08 3.73
CA ARG A 58 23.06 -6.23 3.86
C ARG A 58 23.59 -6.38 5.30
N VAL A 59 23.93 -5.27 5.96
CA VAL A 59 24.41 -5.29 7.36
C VAL A 59 23.30 -5.74 8.31
N LEU A 60 22.07 -5.28 8.12
CA LEU A 60 20.92 -5.70 8.91
C LEU A 60 20.58 -7.17 8.66
N ALA A 61 20.55 -7.61 7.40
CA ALA A 61 20.28 -9.00 7.04
C ALA A 61 21.25 -9.98 7.72
N LYS A 62 22.54 -9.63 7.85
CA LYS A 62 23.52 -10.45 8.59
C LYS A 62 23.18 -10.63 10.08
N LYS A 63 22.46 -9.70 10.70
CA LYS A 63 22.00 -9.82 12.08
C LYS A 63 20.81 -10.79 12.21
N PHE A 64 20.18 -11.15 11.10
CA PHE A 64 19.06 -12.09 11.00
C PHE A 64 19.42 -13.26 10.06
N PRO A 65 20.35 -14.14 10.47
CA PRO A 65 21.03 -15.12 9.60
C PRO A 65 20.11 -16.18 8.98
N SER A 66 18.83 -16.22 9.32
CA SER A 66 17.83 -17.12 8.74
C SER A 66 17.33 -16.69 7.36
N GLU A 67 17.68 -15.50 6.85
CA GLU A 67 17.13 -14.93 5.62
C GLU A 67 18.24 -14.48 4.66
N SER A 68 18.05 -14.68 3.35
CA SER A 68 18.93 -14.08 2.33
C SER A 68 18.73 -12.55 2.30
N ASN A 69 19.71 -11.81 1.78
CA ASN A 69 19.59 -10.35 1.63
C ASN A 69 18.33 -9.94 0.84
N ASP A 70 18.01 -10.66 -0.24
CA ASP A 70 16.84 -10.38 -1.06
C ASP A 70 15.53 -10.67 -0.32
N SER A 71 15.50 -11.77 0.45
CA SER A 71 14.34 -12.10 1.29
C SER A 71 14.13 -11.05 2.37
N PHE A 72 15.23 -10.60 3.01
CA PHE A 72 15.19 -9.56 4.03
C PHE A 72 14.72 -8.22 3.45
N TYR A 73 15.22 -7.86 2.26
CA TYR A 73 14.78 -6.65 1.55
C TYR A 73 13.29 -6.72 1.21
N SER A 74 12.81 -7.84 0.65
CA SER A 74 11.39 -8.04 0.36
C SER A 74 10.52 -7.94 1.62
N HIS A 75 10.95 -8.51 2.74
CA HIS A 75 10.24 -8.36 4.02
C HIS A 75 10.21 -6.91 4.49
N THR A 76 11.33 -6.20 4.35
CA THR A 76 11.42 -4.78 4.70
C THR A 76 10.49 -3.94 3.84
N GLN A 77 10.49 -4.14 2.52
CA GLN A 77 9.57 -3.47 1.60
C GLN A 77 8.11 -3.67 2.03
N ARG A 78 7.71 -4.91 2.33
CA ARG A 78 6.34 -5.23 2.79
C ARG A 78 5.99 -4.48 4.07
N ALA A 79 6.88 -4.47 5.06
CA ALA A 79 6.67 -3.74 6.31
C ALA A 79 6.42 -2.24 6.06
N PHE A 80 7.11 -1.66 5.07
CA PHE A 80 6.99 -0.25 4.70
C PHE A 80 5.95 0.04 3.60
N SER A 81 5.18 -0.94 3.12
CA SER A 81 4.18 -0.70 2.06
C SER A 81 2.77 -0.40 2.60
N LYS A 82 2.37 -0.95 3.76
CA LYS A 82 0.97 -0.83 4.25
C LYS A 82 0.79 -0.66 5.77
N GLY A 83 1.84 -0.36 6.53
CA GLY A 83 1.75 -0.08 7.97
C GLY A 83 1.14 -1.22 8.80
N ASN A 84 0.67 -0.89 10.01
CA ASN A 84 0.20 -1.87 11.01
C ASN A 84 -1.23 -2.39 10.76
N THR A 85 -1.97 -1.80 9.83
CA THR A 85 -3.43 -1.94 9.73
C THR A 85 -3.88 -3.04 8.76
N THR A 86 -2.97 -3.62 7.98
CA THR A 86 -3.31 -4.63 6.97
C THR A 86 -2.51 -5.90 7.18
N LYS A 87 -3.18 -7.06 7.22
CA LYS A 87 -2.49 -8.35 7.09
C LYS A 87 -1.91 -8.44 5.68
N ILE A 88 -0.59 -8.47 5.56
CA ILE A 88 0.11 -8.69 4.29
C ILE A 88 0.54 -10.15 4.28
N ASP A 89 -0.02 -10.95 3.38
CA ASP A 89 0.25 -12.39 3.29
C ASP A 89 0.10 -13.13 4.63
N GLY A 90 -0.90 -12.74 5.43
CA GLY A 90 -1.16 -13.31 6.76
C GLY A 90 -0.28 -12.77 7.89
N ARG A 91 0.66 -11.85 7.60
CA ARG A 91 1.58 -11.26 8.59
C ARG A 91 1.11 -9.88 9.04
N THR A 92 1.33 -9.58 10.32
CA THR A 92 1.02 -8.26 10.90
C THR A 92 2.31 -7.62 11.38
N TYR A 93 2.59 -6.40 10.93
CA TYR A 93 3.75 -5.64 11.37
C TYR A 93 3.39 -4.67 12.49
N VAL A 94 4.31 -4.50 13.43
CA VAL A 94 4.17 -3.54 14.53
C VAL A 94 5.46 -2.78 14.71
N PHE A 95 5.34 -1.52 15.13
CA PHE A 95 6.45 -0.58 15.19
C PHE A 95 6.67 -0.09 16.62
N THR A 96 7.94 0.08 16.97
CA THR A 96 8.39 0.68 18.23
C THR A 96 9.42 1.75 17.94
N CYS A 97 9.50 2.77 18.80
CA CYS A 97 10.49 3.82 18.70
C CYS A 97 11.21 3.96 20.02
N LYS A 98 12.52 4.19 19.97
CA LYS A 98 13.35 4.45 21.13
C LYS A 98 14.14 5.73 20.90
N ASN A 99 13.95 6.72 21.77
CA ASN A 99 14.75 7.93 21.74
C ASN A 99 16.22 7.59 22.01
N LEU A 100 17.08 8.06 21.11
CA LEU A 100 18.53 8.01 21.25
C LEU A 100 19.06 9.40 21.58
N GLU A 101 20.33 9.48 21.96
CA GLU A 101 21.00 10.77 22.17
C GLU A 101 21.14 11.56 20.87
N HIS A 102 21.24 12.89 21.00
CA HIS A 102 21.48 13.84 19.90
C HIS A 102 20.33 13.95 18.88
N ASN A 103 19.07 13.98 19.35
CA ASN A 103 17.89 14.14 18.48
C ASN A 103 17.76 13.03 17.44
N ARG A 104 18.08 11.81 17.86
CA ARG A 104 17.99 10.61 17.02
C ARG A 104 16.95 9.67 17.59
N LEU A 105 16.33 8.91 16.71
CA LEU A 105 15.27 7.98 17.06
C LEU A 105 15.58 6.62 16.44
N GLU A 106 15.68 5.58 17.26
CA GLU A 106 15.71 4.22 16.74
C GLU A 106 14.29 3.77 16.40
N PHE A 107 14.02 3.63 15.11
CA PHE A 107 12.76 3.11 14.58
C PHE A 107 12.89 1.61 14.31
N VAL A 108 12.03 0.81 14.96
CA VAL A 108 12.11 -0.65 14.93
C VAL A 108 10.80 -1.22 14.40
N TRP A 109 10.88 -2.12 13.43
CA TRP A 109 9.73 -2.88 12.93
C TRP A 109 9.84 -4.36 13.30
N LYS A 110 8.71 -4.91 13.75
CA LYS A 110 8.57 -6.26 14.28
C LYS A 110 7.42 -6.95 13.56
N GLU A 111 7.55 -8.26 13.37
CA GLU A 111 6.48 -9.12 12.88
C GLU A 111 5.79 -9.79 14.07
N LYS A 112 4.45 -9.74 14.10
CA LYS A 112 3.66 -10.49 15.07
C LYS A 112 3.49 -11.94 14.60
N VAL A 113 4.01 -12.88 15.37
CA VAL A 113 3.88 -14.32 15.13
C VAL A 113 2.65 -14.82 15.89
N GLU A 114 1.51 -14.96 15.19
CA GLU A 114 0.22 -15.28 15.82
C GLU A 114 0.25 -16.62 16.59
N ALA A 115 0.89 -17.65 16.03
CA ALA A 115 0.97 -18.98 16.64
C ALA A 115 1.67 -18.99 18.01
N LEU A 116 2.62 -18.08 18.24
CA LEU A 116 3.43 -17.99 19.45
C LEU A 116 3.03 -16.81 20.34
N ASN A 117 2.04 -16.01 19.91
CA ASN A 117 1.69 -14.72 20.48
C ASN A 117 2.93 -13.86 20.82
N SER A 118 3.91 -13.84 19.92
CA SER A 118 5.21 -13.21 20.13
C SER A 118 5.53 -12.18 19.05
N LEU A 119 6.52 -11.32 19.33
CA LEU A 119 7.04 -10.33 18.38
C LEU A 119 8.45 -10.72 17.96
N LYS A 120 8.63 -11.02 16.67
CA LYS A 120 9.95 -11.21 16.06
C LYS A 120 10.46 -9.85 15.59
N ILE A 121 11.63 -9.42 16.05
CA ILE A 121 12.27 -8.22 15.51
C ILE A 121 12.72 -8.54 14.08
N ILE A 122 12.32 -7.69 13.13
CA ILE A 122 12.72 -7.83 11.73
C ILE A 122 13.83 -6.84 11.41
N GLY A 123 13.75 -5.60 11.89
CA GLY A 123 14.85 -4.67 11.70
C GLY A 123 14.70 -3.38 12.48
N SER A 124 15.76 -2.60 12.46
CA SER A 124 15.78 -1.25 13.02
C SER A 124 16.61 -0.31 12.14
N ILE A 125 16.25 0.97 12.19
CA ILE A 125 16.98 2.07 11.57
C ILE A 125 17.03 3.25 12.53
N GLU A 126 18.15 3.95 12.52
CA GLU A 126 18.27 5.24 13.18
C GLU A 126 17.73 6.35 12.26
N LEU A 127 16.76 7.11 12.76
CA LEU A 127 16.21 8.30 12.11
C LEU A 127 16.79 9.55 12.77
N GLN A 128 17.09 10.56 11.96
CA GLN A 128 17.60 11.84 12.42
C GLN A 128 16.47 12.87 12.41
N GLU A 129 16.37 13.69 13.47
CA GLU A 129 15.40 14.77 13.52
C GLU A 129 15.64 15.78 12.38
N ARG A 130 14.55 16.25 11.78
CA ARG A 130 14.52 17.24 10.71
C ARG A 130 13.43 18.28 10.98
N PRO A 131 13.54 19.48 10.39
CA PRO A 131 12.49 20.49 10.49
C PRO A 131 11.11 19.90 10.11
N ASN A 132 10.14 20.06 11.00
CA ASN A 132 8.84 19.41 10.89
C ASN A 132 8.04 19.90 9.67
N GLU A 133 8.16 21.18 9.33
CA GLU A 133 7.44 21.81 8.20
C GLU A 133 7.77 21.12 6.87
N GLU A 134 9.04 20.79 6.61
CA GLU A 134 9.45 20.15 5.35
C GLU A 134 8.84 18.77 5.17
N VAL A 135 8.77 17.98 6.25
CA VAL A 135 8.24 16.62 6.22
C VAL A 135 6.72 16.63 6.14
N LEU A 136 6.07 17.52 6.90
CA LEU A 136 4.62 17.68 6.86
C LEU A 136 4.14 18.17 5.50
N ASN A 137 4.80 19.17 4.90
CA ASN A 137 4.45 19.64 3.56
C ASN A 137 4.57 18.52 2.53
N LYS A 138 5.66 17.74 2.54
CA LYS A 138 5.82 16.58 1.66
C LYS A 138 4.73 15.51 1.83
N ILE A 139 4.27 15.27 3.06
CA ILE A 139 3.18 14.34 3.33
C ILE A 139 1.86 14.89 2.82
N MET A 140 1.59 16.19 3.06
CA MET A 140 0.37 16.85 2.60
C MET A 140 0.29 16.94 1.07
N ASP A 141 1.37 17.36 0.41
CA ASP A 141 1.46 17.48 -1.04
C ASP A 141 1.16 16.13 -1.71
N TYR A 142 1.85 15.07 -1.26
CA TYR A 142 1.59 13.70 -1.76
C TYR A 142 0.13 13.29 -1.55
N THR A 143 -0.44 13.58 -0.38
CA THR A 143 -1.82 13.19 -0.08
C THR A 143 -2.80 13.93 -1.00
N ILE A 144 -2.58 15.22 -1.27
CA ILE A 144 -3.40 16.03 -2.17
C ILE A 144 -3.31 15.50 -3.59
N ASP A 145 -2.10 15.22 -4.09
CA ASP A 145 -1.88 14.68 -5.43
C ASP A 145 -2.56 13.32 -5.60
N GLU A 146 -2.37 12.42 -4.63
CA GLU A 146 -3.01 11.09 -4.65
C GLU A 146 -4.54 11.21 -4.60
N MET A 147 -5.09 12.14 -3.82
CA MET A 147 -6.54 12.41 -3.80
C MET A 147 -7.05 12.87 -5.17
N GLN A 148 -6.30 13.71 -5.88
CA GLN A 148 -6.69 14.16 -7.22
C GLN A 148 -6.66 13.03 -8.25
N ILE A 149 -5.61 12.20 -8.21
CA ILE A 149 -5.48 11.01 -9.08
C ILE A 149 -6.64 10.05 -8.82
N LEU A 150 -6.85 9.67 -7.56
CA LEU A 150 -7.93 8.75 -7.18
C LEU A 150 -9.32 9.28 -7.54
N ARG A 151 -9.53 10.59 -7.43
CA ARG A 151 -10.77 11.23 -7.86
C ARG A 151 -10.97 11.09 -9.37
N SER A 152 -9.95 11.42 -10.16
CA SER A 152 -10.01 11.29 -11.62
C SER A 152 -10.25 9.83 -12.06
N GLU A 153 -9.58 8.87 -11.41
CA GLU A 153 -9.79 7.45 -11.70
C GLU A 153 -11.20 6.98 -11.34
N ASN A 154 -11.76 7.48 -10.24
CA ASN A 154 -13.13 7.17 -9.82
C ASN A 154 -14.15 7.71 -10.82
N GLU A 155 -13.98 8.96 -11.26
CA GLU A 155 -14.83 9.56 -12.30
C GLU A 155 -14.79 8.74 -13.60
N GLN A 156 -13.60 8.34 -14.06
CA GLN A 156 -13.45 7.46 -15.23
C GLN A 156 -14.15 6.10 -15.05
N LYS A 157 -13.99 5.47 -13.89
CA LYS A 157 -14.65 4.17 -13.61
C LYS A 157 -16.17 4.30 -13.55
N ILE A 158 -16.69 5.40 -13.02
CA ILE A 158 -18.14 5.67 -13.03
C ILE A 158 -18.65 5.75 -14.47
N ASP A 159 -17.95 6.47 -15.35
CA ASP A 159 -18.32 6.58 -16.76
C ASP A 159 -18.27 5.22 -17.48
N GLU A 160 -17.25 4.41 -17.20
CA GLU A 160 -17.13 3.04 -17.73
C GLU A 160 -18.27 2.13 -17.26
N ILE A 161 -18.66 2.22 -15.99
CA ILE A 161 -19.79 1.47 -15.43
C ILE A 161 -21.08 1.89 -16.14
N GLN A 162 -21.34 3.20 -16.27
CA GLN A 162 -22.54 3.69 -16.95
C GLN A 162 -22.60 3.23 -18.41
N ARG A 163 -21.48 3.31 -19.13
CA ARG A 163 -21.37 2.82 -20.50
C ARG A 163 -21.64 1.31 -20.59
N SER A 164 -21.03 0.53 -19.71
CA SER A 164 -21.21 -0.93 -19.66
C SER A 164 -22.65 -1.32 -19.33
N SER A 165 -23.27 -0.64 -18.35
CA SER A 165 -24.69 -0.84 -18.02
C SER A 165 -25.61 -0.47 -19.18
N SER A 166 -25.32 0.61 -19.92
CA SER A 166 -26.09 0.98 -21.12
C SER A 166 -26.00 -0.10 -22.21
N GLN A 167 -24.79 -0.62 -22.47
CA GLN A 167 -24.58 -1.70 -23.43
C GLN A 167 -25.28 -2.98 -23.01
N LEU A 168 -25.20 -3.35 -21.73
CA LEU A 168 -25.90 -4.51 -21.18
C LEU A 168 -27.41 -4.39 -21.34
N ASN A 169 -27.99 -3.23 -21.05
CA ASN A 169 -29.43 -3.00 -21.21
C ASN A 169 -29.87 -3.12 -22.68
N LYS A 170 -29.10 -2.56 -23.62
CA LYS A 170 -29.37 -2.71 -25.06
C LYS A 170 -29.30 -4.16 -25.51
N ALA A 171 -28.31 -4.91 -25.04
CA ALA A 171 -28.18 -6.34 -25.33
C ALA A 171 -29.36 -7.13 -24.75
N LEU A 172 -29.78 -6.82 -23.52
CA LEU A 172 -30.93 -7.45 -22.88
C LEU A 172 -32.24 -7.18 -23.64
N GLU A 173 -32.46 -5.95 -24.11
CA GLU A 173 -33.61 -5.61 -24.95
C GLU A 173 -33.58 -6.36 -26.28
N ALA A 174 -32.42 -6.46 -26.93
CA ALA A 174 -32.28 -7.23 -28.17
C ALA A 174 -32.61 -8.71 -27.96
N VAL A 175 -32.11 -9.32 -26.87
CA VAL A 175 -32.43 -10.70 -26.51
C VAL A 175 -33.92 -10.89 -26.27
N LYS A 176 -34.58 -10.00 -25.51
CA LYS A 176 -36.03 -10.05 -25.29
C LYS A 176 -36.80 -10.04 -26.62
N ARG A 177 -36.48 -9.11 -27.51
CA ARG A 177 -37.11 -9.03 -28.84
C ARG A 177 -36.88 -10.30 -29.66
N THR A 178 -35.68 -10.89 -29.62
CA THR A 178 -35.39 -12.15 -30.33
C THR A 178 -36.20 -13.31 -29.77
N VAL A 179 -36.36 -13.39 -28.44
CA VAL A 179 -37.22 -14.41 -27.79
C VAL A 179 -38.67 -14.23 -28.22
N ASP A 180 -39.21 -13.00 -28.14
CA ASP A 180 -40.60 -12.71 -28.54
C ASP A 180 -40.86 -13.08 -30.01
N LEU A 181 -39.95 -12.71 -30.91
CA LEU A 181 -40.03 -13.06 -32.34
C LEU A 181 -39.98 -14.57 -32.57
N LYS A 182 -39.12 -15.28 -31.82
CA LYS A 182 -39.02 -16.74 -31.90
C LYS A 182 -40.32 -17.39 -31.45
N GLU A 183 -40.90 -16.97 -30.33
CA GLU A 183 -42.16 -17.50 -29.80
C GLU A 183 -43.34 -17.28 -30.75
N GLN A 184 -43.42 -16.10 -31.37
CA GLN A 184 -44.42 -15.81 -32.41
C GLN A 184 -44.28 -16.75 -33.61
N LEU A 185 -43.04 -16.92 -34.10
CA LEU A 185 -42.76 -17.74 -35.28
C LEU A 185 -43.04 -19.22 -35.03
N GLU A 186 -42.76 -19.73 -33.83
CA GLU A 186 -43.17 -21.07 -33.41
C GLU A 186 -44.69 -21.20 -33.37
N SER A 187 -45.41 -20.24 -32.78
CA SER A 187 -46.87 -20.26 -32.73
C SER A 187 -47.48 -20.32 -34.14
N ASP A 188 -46.97 -19.51 -35.06
CA ASP A 188 -47.41 -19.47 -36.45
C ASP A 188 -47.13 -20.79 -37.20
N LEU A 189 -45.96 -21.39 -36.96
CA LEU A 189 -45.62 -22.70 -37.52
C LEU A 189 -46.53 -23.80 -36.99
N TYR A 190 -46.74 -23.87 -35.68
CA TYR A 190 -47.63 -24.86 -35.07
C TYR A 190 -49.09 -24.72 -35.55
N ARG A 191 -49.55 -23.49 -35.81
CA ARG A 191 -50.89 -23.23 -36.38
C ARG A 191 -51.03 -23.61 -37.85
N LYS A 192 -49.95 -23.68 -38.63
CA LYS A 192 -49.98 -24.07 -40.05
C LYS A 192 -49.85 -25.58 -40.28
N VAL A 193 -49.37 -26.32 -39.28
CA VAL A 193 -49.16 -27.77 -39.35
C VAL A 193 -50.40 -28.56 -38.85
N ASN A 194 -51.35 -27.88 -38.19
CA ASN A 194 -52.70 -28.37 -37.87
C ASN A 194 -53.74 -27.79 -38.83
#